data_AF-A0A2M7X106-F1
#
_entry.id   AF-A0A2M7X106-F1
#
_cell.length_a   1.000
_cell.length_b   1.000
_cell.length_c   1.000
_cell.angle_alpha   90.00
_cell.angle_beta   90.00
_cell.angle_gamma   90.00
#
_symmetry.space_group_name_H-M   'P 1'
#
loop_
_entity.id
_entity.type
_entity.pdbx_description
1 polymer ?
#
loop_
_entity_poly.entity_id
_entity_poly.type
_entity_poly.pdbx_seq_one_letter_code
_entity_poly.pdbx_strand_id
1 'polypeptide(L)'
;MPQQFSISDWQAFAPGIHDRAGWEAWARAPSLLRGEDTPTLREMPPLQRRRVDRLGRMALQVAYWCQGDTAADVPQVFASRHGDAARTLEMLLALAREEPFSPTQFGLSTHNAIAAQYGIARKLVSNSLTVAAG
;
A
#
# COMPACT_ATOMS: atom_id res chain seq x y z
N MET A 1 -22.01 -11.58 19.95
CA MET A 1 -21.58 -10.31 20.57
C MET A 1 -21.03 -9.43 19.47
N PRO A 2 -21.41 -8.14 19.38
CA PRO A 2 -20.79 -7.24 18.40
C PRO A 2 -19.29 -7.11 18.70
N GLN A 3 -18.47 -7.08 17.64
CA GLN A 3 -17.04 -6.81 17.79
C GLN A 3 -16.86 -5.34 18.15
N GLN A 4 -16.16 -5.04 19.24
CA GLN A 4 -15.81 -3.68 19.65
C GLN A 4 -14.32 -3.44 19.38
N PHE A 5 -13.99 -2.28 18.81
CA PHE A 5 -12.62 -1.85 18.60
C PHE A 5 -12.47 -0.36 18.85
N SER A 6 -11.24 0.09 19.06
CA SER A 6 -10.84 1.49 19.11
C SER A 6 -9.70 1.75 18.13
N ILE A 7 -9.58 2.99 17.66
CA ILE A 7 -8.48 3.45 16.82
C ILE A 7 -7.53 4.24 17.71
N SER A 8 -6.33 3.71 17.94
CA SER A 8 -5.32 4.35 18.79
C SER A 8 -4.55 5.46 18.07
N ASP A 9 -4.33 5.30 16.76
CA ASP A 9 -3.68 6.30 15.91
C ASP A 9 -4.07 6.11 14.44
N TRP A 10 -3.78 7.11 13.61
CA TRP A 10 -3.95 7.06 12.16
C TRP A 10 -2.92 7.91 11.43
N GLN A 11 -2.58 7.44 10.23
CA GLN A 11 -1.79 8.13 9.23
C GLN A 11 -2.51 8.01 7.90
N ALA A 12 -2.30 8.97 7.01
CA ALA A 12 -2.91 8.95 5.68
C ALA A 12 -2.05 9.72 4.69
N PHE A 13 -2.13 9.32 3.44
CA PHE A 13 -1.46 9.99 2.32
C PHE A 13 -2.43 10.12 1.16
N ALA A 14 -2.47 11.31 0.56
CA ALA A 14 -3.09 11.54 -0.73
C ALA A 14 -2.36 12.70 -1.43
N PRO A 15 -2.40 12.76 -2.78
CA PRO A 15 -1.86 13.90 -3.50
C PRO A 15 -2.43 15.24 -3.01
N GLY A 16 -1.55 16.21 -2.80
CA GLY A 16 -1.90 17.53 -2.25
C GLY A 16 -2.24 17.60 -0.76
N ILE A 17 -2.22 16.49 0.00
CA ILE A 17 -2.36 16.50 1.47
C ILE A 17 -1.20 15.75 2.11
N HIS A 18 -0.37 16.47 2.86
CA HIS A 18 0.91 15.96 3.36
C HIS A 18 1.00 15.86 4.88
N ASP A 19 0.02 16.40 5.60
CA ASP A 19 0.02 16.40 7.06
C ASP A 19 -1.39 16.24 7.65
N ARG A 20 -1.44 16.06 8.97
CA ARG A 20 -2.70 15.87 9.71
C ARG A 20 -3.61 17.10 9.62
N ALA A 21 -3.05 18.31 9.65
CA ALA A 21 -3.83 19.55 9.57
C ALA A 21 -4.56 19.66 8.21
N GLY A 22 -3.90 19.29 7.11
CA GLY A 22 -4.50 19.23 5.79
C GLY A 22 -5.63 18.20 5.70
N TRP A 23 -5.45 17.02 6.31
CA TRP A 23 -6.51 16.01 6.40
C TRP A 23 -7.71 16.47 7.22
N GLU A 24 -7.49 17.14 8.35
CA GLU A 24 -8.56 17.72 9.16
C GLU A 24 -9.30 18.84 8.43
N ALA A 25 -8.59 19.67 7.67
CA ALA A 25 -9.19 20.70 6.83
C ALA A 25 -10.04 20.09 5.71
N TRP A 26 -9.53 19.07 5.02
CA TRP A 26 -10.27 18.34 4.00
C TRP A 26 -11.50 17.63 4.58
N ALA A 27 -11.40 17.03 5.77
CA ALA A 27 -12.54 16.37 6.42
C ALA A 27 -13.67 17.37 6.76
N ARG A 28 -13.34 18.63 7.04
CA ARG A 28 -14.33 19.70 7.26
C ARG A 28 -14.96 20.22 5.95
N ALA A 29 -14.25 20.15 4.83
CA ALA A 29 -14.72 20.60 3.52
C ALA A 29 -14.21 19.68 2.40
N PRO A 30 -14.85 18.50 2.22
CA PRO A 30 -14.33 17.49 1.30
C PRO A 30 -14.35 17.95 -0.15
N SER A 31 -13.26 17.68 -0.84
CA SER A 31 -13.11 17.90 -2.28
C SER A 31 -12.47 16.70 -2.95
N LEU A 32 -12.62 16.60 -4.28
CA LEU A 32 -11.95 15.56 -5.04
C LEU A 32 -10.45 15.84 -5.09
N LEU A 33 -9.67 14.94 -4.49
CA LEU A 33 -8.21 15.01 -4.53
C LEU A 33 -7.72 14.69 -5.94
N ARG A 34 -6.76 15.48 -6.44
CA ARG A 34 -6.15 15.33 -7.76
C ARG A 34 -4.64 15.37 -7.62
N GLY A 35 -3.95 14.67 -8.52
CA GLY A 35 -2.50 14.69 -8.60
C GLY A 35 -1.90 13.28 -8.63
N GLU A 36 -0.63 13.24 -8.98
CA GLU A 36 0.13 12.00 -9.14
C GLU A 36 1.25 11.86 -8.08
N ASP A 37 1.23 12.73 -7.06
CA ASP A 37 2.21 12.70 -5.98
C ASP A 37 2.29 11.30 -5.38
N THR A 38 3.51 10.89 -5.10
CA THR A 38 3.84 9.57 -4.58
C THR A 38 4.84 9.74 -3.44
N PRO A 39 4.62 9.11 -2.28
CA PRO A 39 5.55 9.26 -1.18
C PRO A 39 6.87 8.55 -1.49
N THR A 40 7.95 9.07 -0.90
CA THR A 40 9.30 8.56 -1.18
C THR A 40 9.54 7.15 -0.64
N LEU A 41 8.86 6.76 0.44
CA LEU A 41 9.03 5.48 1.15
C LEU A 41 10.48 5.29 1.65
N ARG A 42 11.08 6.36 2.16
CA ARG A 42 12.51 6.39 2.52
C ARG A 42 12.89 5.38 3.60
N GLU A 43 11.94 5.00 4.46
CA GLU A 43 12.06 4.05 5.56
C GLU A 43 12.25 2.60 5.06
N MET A 44 11.78 2.27 3.86
CA MET A 44 11.98 0.95 3.27
C MET A 44 13.38 0.84 2.65
N PRO A 45 14.13 -0.27 2.85
CA PRO A 45 15.48 -0.36 2.31
C PRO A 45 15.50 -0.26 0.76
N PRO A 46 16.53 0.36 0.16
CA PRO A 46 16.48 0.80 -1.24
C PRO A 46 16.21 -0.31 -2.27
N LEU A 47 16.71 -1.53 -2.06
CA LEU A 47 16.53 -2.64 -3.00
C LEU A 47 15.09 -3.15 -3.04
N GLN A 48 14.45 -3.29 -1.87
CA GLN A 48 13.07 -3.70 -1.76
C GLN A 48 12.16 -2.59 -2.28
N ARG A 49 12.49 -1.32 -1.99
CA ARG A 49 11.74 -0.15 -2.47
C ARG A 49 11.67 -0.05 -3.99
N ARG A 50 12.63 -0.60 -4.74
CA ARG A 50 12.58 -0.65 -6.22
C ARG A 50 11.50 -1.59 -6.76
N ARG A 51 11.00 -2.51 -5.94
CA ARG A 51 9.93 -3.47 -6.30
C ARG A 51 8.52 -2.96 -6.02
N VAL A 52 8.42 -1.76 -5.44
CA VAL A 52 7.15 -1.15 -5.02
C VAL A 52 6.78 -0.03 -5.98
N ASP A 53 5.58 -0.15 -6.54
CA ASP A 53 4.96 0.77 -7.47
C ASP A 53 4.33 1.98 -6.76
N ARG A 54 3.55 2.78 -7.49
CA ARG A 54 2.89 3.97 -6.91
C ARG A 54 1.89 3.58 -5.83
N LEU A 55 1.00 2.62 -6.09
CA LEU A 55 -0.02 2.20 -5.12
C LEU A 55 0.63 1.62 -3.88
N GLY A 56 1.62 0.74 -4.06
CA GLY A 56 2.39 0.18 -2.97
C GLY A 56 3.10 1.27 -2.16
N ARG A 57 3.70 2.29 -2.79
CA ARG A 57 4.35 3.38 -2.06
C ARG A 57 3.38 4.12 -1.17
N MET A 58 2.19 4.44 -1.67
CA MET A 58 1.14 5.12 -0.90
C MET A 58 0.71 4.28 0.31
N ALA A 59 0.38 3.01 0.10
CA ALA A 59 -0.06 2.12 1.17
C ALA A 59 1.05 1.88 2.20
N LEU A 60 2.28 1.60 1.74
CA LEU A 60 3.38 1.28 2.64
C LEU A 60 3.87 2.49 3.42
N GLN A 61 3.88 3.69 2.83
CA GLN A 61 4.31 4.88 3.55
C GLN A 61 3.44 5.11 4.81
N VAL A 62 2.12 4.99 4.65
CA VAL A 62 1.16 5.10 5.74
C VAL A 62 1.38 3.99 6.77
N ALA A 63 1.61 2.75 6.34
CA ALA A 63 1.92 1.64 7.26
C ALA A 63 3.22 1.88 8.05
N TYR A 64 4.28 2.38 7.40
CA TYR A 64 5.53 2.74 8.06
C TYR A 64 5.33 3.86 9.09
N TRP A 65 4.56 4.90 8.77
CA TRP A 65 4.26 5.97 9.72
C TRP A 65 3.42 5.50 10.90
N CYS A 66 2.39 4.68 10.66
CA CYS A 66 1.53 4.13 11.72
C CYS A 66 2.29 3.19 12.66
N GLN A 67 3.11 2.29 12.11
CA GLN A 67 3.86 1.33 12.93
C GLN A 67 5.04 1.99 13.66
N GLY A 68 5.60 3.06 13.09
CA GLY A 68 6.82 3.70 13.60
C GLY A 68 8.00 2.72 13.70
N ASP A 69 8.85 2.94 14.70
CA ASP A 69 10.00 2.08 15.03
C ASP A 69 9.61 0.86 15.89
N THR A 70 8.32 0.71 16.22
CA THR A 70 7.89 -0.39 17.07
C THR A 70 8.09 -1.72 16.33
N ALA A 71 8.95 -2.57 16.89
CA ALA A 71 9.17 -3.96 16.47
C ALA A 71 8.03 -4.87 16.95
N ALA A 72 6.79 -4.39 16.87
CA ALA A 72 5.64 -5.16 17.31
C ALA A 72 5.19 -6.06 16.15
N ASP A 73 5.16 -7.37 16.44
CA ASP A 73 4.64 -8.41 15.56
C ASP A 73 3.10 -8.35 15.55
N VAL A 74 2.56 -7.25 15.04
CA VAL A 74 1.11 -6.99 15.00
C VAL A 74 0.52 -7.56 13.71
N PRO A 75 -0.58 -8.32 13.80
CA PRO A 75 -1.32 -8.75 12.62
C PRO A 75 -1.73 -7.57 11.74
N GLN A 76 -1.60 -7.74 10.43
CA GLN A 76 -1.89 -6.70 9.45
C GLN A 76 -3.03 -7.11 8.53
N VAL A 77 -3.85 -6.13 8.16
CA VAL A 77 -4.88 -6.28 7.15
C VAL A 77 -4.73 -5.15 6.14
N PHE A 78 -4.43 -5.52 4.90
CA PHE A 78 -4.39 -4.59 3.78
C PHE A 78 -5.69 -4.73 2.99
N ALA A 79 -6.37 -3.61 2.72
CA ALA A 79 -7.62 -3.61 1.99
C ALA A 79 -7.49 -2.79 0.72
N SER A 80 -7.92 -3.34 -0.42
CA SER A 80 -8.08 -2.55 -1.64
C SER A 80 -9.14 -3.17 -2.54
N ARG A 81 -9.90 -2.30 -3.22
CA ARG A 81 -10.94 -2.72 -4.17
C ARG A 81 -10.36 -3.44 -5.39
N HIS A 82 -9.32 -2.86 -5.99
CA HIS A 82 -8.82 -3.26 -7.30
C HIS A 82 -7.42 -3.91 -7.28
N GLY A 83 -6.71 -3.85 -6.14
CA GLY A 83 -5.27 -4.15 -6.13
C GLY A 83 -4.49 -3.27 -7.10
N ASP A 84 -3.31 -3.76 -7.53
CA ASP A 84 -2.51 -3.14 -8.59
C ASP A 84 -3.04 -3.53 -9.98
N ALA A 85 -4.26 -3.06 -10.29
CA ALA A 85 -4.93 -3.36 -11.56
C ALA A 85 -4.14 -2.82 -12.78
N ALA A 86 -3.34 -1.77 -12.60
CA ALA A 86 -2.49 -1.22 -13.64
C ALA A 86 -1.43 -2.24 -14.08
N ARG A 87 -0.74 -2.88 -13.13
CA ARG A 87 0.21 -3.96 -13.44
C ARG A 87 -0.46 -5.15 -14.11
N THR A 88 -1.63 -5.56 -13.62
CA THR A 88 -2.38 -6.66 -14.24
C THR A 88 -2.71 -6.35 -15.70
N LEU A 89 -3.17 -5.13 -16.00
CA LEU A 89 -3.45 -4.70 -17.36
C LEU A 89 -2.19 -4.69 -18.23
N GLU A 90 -1.09 -4.14 -17.74
CA GLU A 90 0.19 -4.12 -18.45
C GLU A 90 0.65 -5.53 -18.84
N MET A 91 0.55 -6.49 -17.92
CA MET A 91 0.90 -7.88 -18.18
C MET A 91 -0.03 -8.56 -19.20
N LEU A 92 -1.33 -8.30 -19.13
CA LEU A 92 -2.30 -8.83 -20.11
C LEU A 92 -2.01 -8.27 -21.51
N LEU A 93 -1.65 -7.00 -21.60
CA LEU A 93 -1.27 -6.36 -22.86
C LEU A 93 0.04 -6.94 -23.42
N ALA A 94 1.04 -7.20 -22.57
CA ALA A 94 2.28 -7.87 -22.99
C ALA A 94 2.02 -9.29 -23.52
N LEU A 95 1.18 -10.07 -22.82
CA LEU A 95 0.75 -11.39 -23.28
C LEU A 95 0.05 -11.32 -24.65
N ALA A 96 -0.85 -10.36 -24.84
CA ALA A 96 -1.55 -10.16 -26.11
C ALA A 96 -0.62 -9.77 -27.27
N ARG A 97 0.55 -9.19 -26.96
CA ARG A 97 1.60 -8.86 -27.94
C ARG A 97 2.67 -9.95 -28.10
N GLU A 98 2.48 -11.12 -27.48
CA GLU A 98 3.44 -12.22 -27.46
C GLU A 98 4.82 -11.81 -26.90
N GLU A 99 4.85 -10.82 -26.00
CA GLU A 99 6.08 -10.38 -25.35
C GLU A 99 6.53 -11.37 -24.27
N PRO A 100 7.85 -11.48 -23.99
CA PRO A 100 8.36 -12.33 -22.94
C PRO A 100 7.73 -12.02 -21.57
N PHE A 101 7.18 -13.05 -20.94
CA PHE A 101 6.53 -12.93 -19.65
C PHE A 101 7.55 -12.87 -18.50
N SER A 102 7.45 -11.86 -17.62
CA SER A 102 8.36 -11.71 -16.48
C SER A 102 7.81 -12.39 -15.22
N PRO A 103 8.48 -13.44 -14.67
CA PRO A 103 8.05 -14.08 -13.43
C PRO A 103 8.00 -13.10 -12.25
N THR A 104 8.90 -12.12 -12.21
CA THR A 104 8.92 -11.08 -11.18
C THR A 104 7.68 -10.20 -11.25
N GLN A 105 7.28 -9.78 -12.45
CA GLN A 105 6.09 -8.95 -12.63
C GLN A 105 4.82 -9.68 -12.21
N PHE A 106 4.73 -10.97 -12.56
CA PHE A 106 3.64 -11.82 -12.11
C PHE A 106 3.60 -11.99 -10.59
N GLY A 107 4.75 -12.21 -9.95
CA GLY A 107 4.82 -12.28 -8.49
C GLY A 107 4.41 -10.97 -7.81
N LEU A 108 4.59 -9.82 -8.46
CA LEU A 108 4.17 -8.51 -7.97
C LEU A 108 2.72 -8.14 -8.33
N SER A 109 2.04 -8.93 -9.18
CA SER A 109 0.66 -8.64 -9.60
C SER A 109 -0.40 -9.25 -8.68
N THR A 110 0.00 -10.08 -7.72
CA THR A 110 -0.95 -10.63 -6.75
C THR A 110 -1.44 -9.52 -5.81
N HIS A 111 -2.70 -9.61 -5.39
CA HIS A 111 -3.33 -8.60 -4.52
C HIS A 111 -2.54 -8.38 -3.21
N ASN A 112 -1.97 -9.45 -2.66
CA ASN A 112 -1.17 -9.43 -1.44
C ASN A 112 0.30 -8.98 -1.64
N ALA A 113 0.74 -8.68 -2.86
CA ALA A 113 2.15 -8.36 -3.14
C ALA A 113 2.66 -7.17 -2.31
N ILE A 114 1.84 -6.13 -2.15
CA ILE A 114 2.16 -4.94 -1.35
C ILE A 114 2.40 -5.32 0.12
N ALA A 115 1.47 -6.09 0.71
CA ALA A 115 1.58 -6.57 2.08
C ALA A 115 2.81 -7.48 2.28
N ALA A 116 3.10 -8.35 1.30
CA ALA A 116 4.27 -9.21 1.32
C ALA A 116 5.58 -8.41 1.26
N GLN A 117 5.68 -7.38 0.40
CA GLN A 117 6.87 -6.52 0.34
C GLN A 117 7.11 -5.80 1.67
N TYR A 118 6.05 -5.37 2.35
CA TYR A 118 6.15 -4.76 3.68
C TYR A 118 6.66 -5.74 4.73
N GLY A 119 6.05 -6.93 4.82
CA GLY A 119 6.47 -7.98 5.73
C GLY A 119 7.93 -8.40 5.53
N ILE A 120 8.36 -8.57 4.28
CA ILE A 120 9.75 -8.88 3.93
C ILE A 120 10.69 -7.74 4.35
N ALA A 121 10.34 -6.49 4.05
CA ALA A 121 11.19 -5.34 4.37
C ALA A 121 11.33 -5.08 5.87
N ARG A 122 10.28 -5.36 6.64
CA ARG A 122 10.21 -5.19 8.10
C ARG A 122 10.54 -6.47 8.88
N LYS A 123 10.74 -7.60 8.20
CA LYS A 123 10.95 -8.95 8.79
C LYS A 123 9.82 -9.36 9.76
N LEU A 124 8.58 -9.10 9.38
CA LEU A 124 7.40 -9.43 10.18
C LEU A 124 7.01 -10.90 9.96
N VAL A 125 6.56 -11.56 11.02
CA VAL A 125 6.18 -12.99 11.01
C VAL A 125 4.74 -13.23 11.44
N SER A 126 4.09 -12.20 11.97
CA SER A 126 2.66 -12.14 12.28
C SER A 126 1.78 -12.31 11.05
N ASN A 127 0.51 -12.64 11.32
CA ASN A 127 -0.49 -12.82 10.29
C ASN A 127 -0.65 -11.56 9.43
N SER A 128 -0.63 -11.76 8.11
CA SER A 128 -0.90 -10.71 7.14
C SER A 128 -2.02 -11.16 6.22
N LEU A 129 -3.10 -10.37 6.17
CA LEU A 129 -4.26 -10.60 5.33
C LEU A 129 -4.37 -9.50 4.29
N THR A 130 -4.88 -9.86 3.12
CA THR A 130 -5.23 -8.88 2.09
C THR A 130 -6.65 -9.15 1.61
N VAL A 131 -7.50 -8.12 1.61
CA VAL A 131 -8.94 -8.25 1.39
C VAL A 131 -9.46 -7.29 0.30
N ALA A 132 -10.41 -7.78 -0.49
CA ALA A 132 -11.15 -7.00 -1.48
C ALA A 132 -12.65 -7.34 -1.35
N ALA A 133 -13.51 -6.33 -1.43
CA ALA A 133 -14.95 -6.49 -1.21
C ALA A 133 -15.84 -5.56 -2.07
N GLY A 134 -15.33 -5.12 -3.23
CA GLY A 134 -16.08 -4.30 -4.20
C GLY A 134 -15.67 -2.83 -4.26
#